data_AF-A0A0C2D1Q0-F1
#
_entry.id   AF-A0A0C2D1Q0-F1
#
_cell.length_a   1.000
_cell.length_b   1.000
_cell.length_c   1.000
_cell.angle_alpha   90.00
_cell.angle_beta   90.00
_cell.angle_gamma   90.00
#
_symmetry.space_group_name_H-M   'P 1'
#
loop_
_entity.id
_entity.type
_entity.pdbx_description
1 polymer ?
#
loop_
_entity_poly.entity_id
_entity_poly.type
_entity_poly.pdbx_seq_one_letter_code
_entity_poly.pdbx_strand_id
1 'polypeptide(L)'
;MSPKYQGRGGTGTPIFSGGNNPLSKSGMCVQVGSVPPTLALADVNAAGCPIPCNPSWGTNDLNAVCGQGTICCQTTEIEFEDCVLDPNMGDNGCYRPVVGTDIMGTNSSTNLTNWGGSKHATHQDPSGTNCEVFVAGLPSSVYSGQGIDPGDALRACYHRLTVADRRGFCLGGGPGVFCPLAQPNYRDACEQRNDLELRQGCG
;
A
#
# COMPACT_ATOMS: atom_id res chain seq x y z
N MET A 1 11.83 19.01 32.19
CA MET A 1 12.73 19.11 31.02
C MET A 1 13.12 17.69 30.63
N SER A 2 12.63 17.22 29.49
CA SER A 2 12.97 15.88 28.99
C SER A 2 14.35 15.91 28.33
N PRO A 3 15.16 14.83 28.42
CA PRO A 3 16.50 14.81 27.88
C PRO A 3 16.49 14.93 26.35
N LYS A 4 17.50 15.62 25.80
CA LYS A 4 17.68 15.86 24.37
C LYS A 4 18.05 14.57 23.65
N TYR A 5 17.33 14.24 22.58
CA TYR A 5 17.77 13.25 21.60
C TYR A 5 18.89 13.85 20.72
N GLN A 6 20.01 13.14 20.58
CA GLN A 6 21.09 13.48 19.64
C GLN A 6 20.76 12.90 18.25
N GLY A 7 20.05 13.68 17.42
CA GLY A 7 19.85 13.41 15.99
C GLY A 7 20.56 14.45 15.13
N ARG A 8 21.14 14.04 13.99
CA ARG A 8 21.99 14.88 13.11
C ARG A 8 21.19 15.99 12.42
N GLY A 9 21.11 17.16 13.06
CA GLY A 9 21.16 18.45 12.34
C GLY A 9 19.87 19.10 11.85
N GLY A 10 18.69 18.76 12.39
CA GLY A 10 17.45 19.51 12.15
C GLY A 10 16.94 20.20 13.40
N THR A 11 16.44 21.45 13.29
CA THR A 11 15.69 22.08 14.38
C THR A 11 14.23 21.65 14.32
N GLY A 12 13.83 20.81 15.27
CA GLY A 12 12.45 20.32 15.42
C GLY A 12 12.40 18.80 15.61
N THR A 13 11.42 18.34 16.37
CA THR A 13 11.14 16.90 16.52
C THR A 13 10.23 16.47 15.37
N PRO A 14 10.60 15.46 14.55
CA PRO A 14 9.67 14.88 13.58
C PRO A 14 8.37 14.50 14.30
N ILE A 15 7.24 15.02 13.79
CA ILE A 15 5.93 14.99 14.46
C ILE A 15 5.53 13.58 14.90
N PHE A 16 5.90 12.55 14.12
CA PHE A 16 5.58 11.14 14.36
C PHE A 16 6.82 10.32 14.72
N SER A 17 7.50 10.65 15.82
CA SER A 17 8.66 9.91 16.32
C SER A 17 8.63 9.72 17.84
N GLY A 18 9.30 8.68 18.35
CA GLY A 18 9.40 8.41 19.80
C GLY A 18 8.04 8.17 20.47
N GLY A 19 7.75 8.90 21.56
CA GLY A 19 6.47 8.81 22.27
C GLY A 19 5.25 9.29 21.47
N ASN A 20 5.46 9.99 20.36
CA ASN A 20 4.39 10.40 19.43
C ASN A 20 4.15 9.38 18.32
N ASN A 21 4.88 8.25 18.29
CA ASN A 21 4.65 7.17 17.34
C ASN A 21 3.18 6.66 17.37
N PRO A 22 2.50 6.52 18.53
CA PRO A 22 1.09 6.14 18.59
C PRO A 22 0.11 7.18 18.02
N LEU A 23 0.57 8.42 17.74
CA LEU A 23 -0.25 9.48 17.13
C LEU A 23 -0.27 9.41 15.60
N SER A 24 0.54 8.52 15.02
CA SER A 24 0.49 8.19 13.61
C SER A 24 -0.46 7.01 13.37
N LYS A 25 -1.40 7.17 12.45
CA LYS A 25 -2.27 6.05 12.00
C LYS A 25 -1.64 5.22 10.87
N SER A 26 -0.48 5.62 10.36
CA SER A 26 0.13 5.04 9.15
C SER A 26 1.67 5.07 9.10
N GLY A 27 2.34 5.66 10.09
CA GLY A 27 3.79 5.69 10.20
C GLY A 27 4.28 4.55 11.09
N MET A 28 5.27 3.81 10.63
CA MET A 28 6.03 2.91 11.52
C MET A 28 7.34 3.54 11.93
N CYS A 29 7.64 3.43 13.22
CA CYS A 29 9.02 3.34 13.65
C CYS A 29 9.59 1.99 13.20
N VAL A 30 10.54 2.01 12.26
CA VAL A 30 11.40 0.85 11.99
C VAL A 30 12.54 0.84 13.00
N GLN A 31 12.96 -0.34 13.45
CA GLN A 31 14.12 -0.46 14.34
C GLN A 31 15.35 0.17 13.67
N VAL A 32 16.13 0.97 14.38
CA VAL A 32 17.36 1.56 13.83
C VAL A 32 18.26 0.42 13.33
N GLY A 33 18.61 0.45 12.04
CA GLY A 33 19.41 -0.59 11.38
C GLY A 33 18.62 -1.78 10.80
N SER A 34 17.29 -1.81 10.93
CA SER A 34 16.43 -2.84 10.28
C SER A 34 16.33 -2.68 8.76
N VAL A 35 16.67 -1.49 8.26
CA VAL A 35 16.85 -1.21 6.83
C VAL A 35 18.35 -1.00 6.61
N PRO A 36 19.03 -1.90 5.87
CA PRO A 36 20.42 -1.69 5.49
C PRO A 36 20.58 -0.33 4.79
N PRO A 37 21.64 0.46 5.05
CA PRO A 37 21.79 1.79 4.44
C PRO A 37 21.74 1.81 2.91
N THR A 38 22.12 0.71 2.25
CA THR A 38 22.01 0.53 0.79
C THR A 38 20.58 0.34 0.30
N LEU A 39 19.65 0.02 1.21
CA LEU A 39 18.25 -0.33 0.95
C LEU A 39 17.28 0.64 1.64
N ALA A 40 17.79 1.75 2.15
CA ALA A 40 17.01 2.88 2.63
C ALA A 40 16.83 3.90 1.50
N LEU A 41 15.84 4.78 1.61
CA LEU A 41 15.71 5.90 0.68
C LEU A 41 17.01 6.72 0.65
N ALA A 42 17.54 6.95 -0.55
CA ALA A 42 18.81 7.64 -0.75
C ALA A 42 18.69 9.18 -0.69
N ASP A 43 17.45 9.70 -0.73
CA ASP A 43 17.18 11.13 -0.63
C ASP A 43 17.71 11.69 0.69
N VAL A 44 18.38 12.84 0.61
CA VAL A 44 19.04 13.49 1.76
C VAL A 44 18.10 13.71 2.96
N ASN A 45 16.81 13.88 2.70
CA ASN A 45 15.78 14.13 3.71
C ASN A 45 15.01 12.87 4.14
N ALA A 46 15.23 11.73 3.48
CA ALA A 46 14.59 10.45 3.78
C ALA A 46 15.61 9.33 4.10
N ALA A 47 16.90 9.68 4.20
CA ALA A 47 17.99 8.77 4.54
C ALA A 47 17.69 8.01 5.84
N GLY A 48 17.62 6.69 5.74
CA GLY A 48 17.28 5.79 6.86
C GLY A 48 15.79 5.46 7.00
N CYS A 49 14.92 6.04 6.17
CA CYS A 49 13.53 5.59 6.03
C CYS A 49 13.46 4.32 5.16
N PRO A 50 12.54 3.39 5.47
CA PRO A 50 12.31 2.21 4.64
C PRO A 50 11.80 2.59 3.25
N ILE A 51 12.17 1.79 2.24
CA ILE A 51 11.66 1.94 0.87
C ILE A 51 10.22 1.40 0.83
N PRO A 52 9.23 2.21 0.40
CA PRO A 52 7.87 1.73 0.17
C PRO A 52 7.86 0.68 -0.96
N CYS A 53 7.05 -0.36 -0.78
CA CYS A 53 6.91 -1.43 -1.76
C CYS A 53 5.48 -1.98 -1.75
N ASN A 54 5.16 -2.79 -2.75
CA ASN A 54 3.91 -3.53 -2.81
C ASN A 54 4.20 -5.02 -2.51
N PRO A 55 3.64 -5.59 -1.43
CA PRO A 55 3.87 -6.99 -1.02
C PRO A 55 3.48 -8.03 -2.07
N SER A 56 2.64 -7.66 -3.02
CA SER A 56 2.18 -8.55 -4.09
C SER A 56 3.03 -8.54 -5.36
N TRP A 57 4.05 -7.68 -5.43
CA TRP A 57 4.95 -7.64 -6.56
C TRP A 57 5.70 -8.95 -6.72
N GLY A 58 6.02 -9.29 -7.97
CA GLY A 58 6.86 -10.44 -8.26
C GLY A 58 8.27 -10.23 -7.71
N THR A 59 9.00 -11.34 -7.50
CA THR A 59 10.36 -11.33 -6.93
C THR A 59 11.32 -10.41 -7.70
N ASN A 60 11.17 -10.28 -9.02
CA ASN A 60 12.03 -9.41 -9.83
C ASN A 60 11.81 -7.92 -9.51
N ASP A 61 10.55 -7.49 -9.42
CA ASP A 61 10.20 -6.10 -9.10
C ASP A 61 10.61 -5.77 -7.65
N LEU A 62 10.40 -6.72 -6.73
CA LEU A 62 10.87 -6.59 -5.36
C LEU A 62 12.39 -6.46 -5.30
N ASN A 63 13.15 -7.30 -6.02
CA ASN A 63 14.60 -7.18 -6.06
C ASN A 63 15.07 -5.85 -6.67
N ALA A 64 14.35 -5.32 -7.66
CA ALA A 64 14.67 -4.05 -8.30
C ALA A 64 14.42 -2.85 -7.36
N VAL A 65 13.35 -2.88 -6.57
CA VAL A 65 12.96 -1.78 -5.67
C VAL A 65 13.58 -1.90 -4.28
N CYS A 66 13.48 -3.08 -3.68
CA CYS A 66 13.92 -3.36 -2.32
C CYS A 66 15.38 -3.85 -2.24
N GLY A 67 15.98 -4.24 -3.37
CA GLY A 67 17.30 -4.87 -3.41
C GLY A 67 17.25 -6.39 -3.16
N GLN A 68 18.30 -7.10 -3.58
CA GLN A 68 18.37 -8.55 -3.42
C GLN A 68 18.36 -8.98 -1.95
N GLY A 69 17.70 -10.11 -1.69
CA GLY A 69 17.65 -10.71 -0.35
C GLY A 69 16.77 -9.93 0.63
N THR A 70 15.80 -9.17 0.13
CA THR A 70 14.81 -8.46 0.96
C THR A 70 13.43 -9.04 0.82
N ILE A 71 12.55 -8.64 1.73
CA ILE A 71 11.12 -8.93 1.69
C ILE A 71 10.32 -7.63 1.75
N CYS A 72 9.17 -7.60 1.10
CA CYS A 72 8.22 -6.50 1.24
C CYS A 72 7.10 -6.95 2.18
N CYS A 73 7.01 -6.32 3.35
CA CYS A 73 5.97 -6.69 4.31
C CYS A 73 4.86 -5.67 4.32
N GLN A 74 3.62 -6.16 4.19
CA GLN A 74 2.43 -5.40 4.54
C GLN A 74 2.54 -4.98 6.00
N THR A 75 2.11 -3.75 6.27
CA THR A 75 2.35 -3.13 7.56
C THR A 75 1.10 -2.62 8.26
N THR A 76 -0.01 -2.66 7.56
CA THR A 76 -1.32 -2.29 8.06
C THR A 76 -2.22 -3.43 7.67
N GLU A 77 -2.92 -4.00 8.63
CA GLU A 77 -3.93 -5.02 8.37
C GLU A 77 -5.08 -4.41 7.58
N ILE A 78 -5.67 -5.18 6.66
CA ILE A 78 -6.90 -4.77 5.98
C ILE A 78 -8.09 -4.99 6.91
N GLU A 79 -9.14 -4.18 6.77
CA GLU A 79 -10.38 -4.30 7.55
C GLU A 79 -11.52 -4.89 6.69
N PHE A 80 -12.64 -5.25 7.30
CA PHE A 80 -13.78 -5.84 6.59
C PHE A 80 -14.37 -4.91 5.51
N GLU A 81 -14.26 -3.60 5.73
CA GLU A 81 -14.66 -2.52 4.82
C GLU A 81 -13.77 -2.45 3.56
N ASP A 82 -12.55 -2.98 3.62
CA ASP A 82 -11.62 -3.02 2.49
C ASP A 82 -11.94 -4.16 1.50
N CYS A 83 -12.93 -5.00 1.82
CA CYS A 83 -13.27 -6.18 1.03
C CYS A 83 -14.41 -5.92 0.04
N VAL A 84 -14.23 -6.39 -1.19
CA VAL A 84 -15.31 -6.47 -2.20
C VAL A 84 -15.59 -7.92 -2.53
N LEU A 85 -16.86 -8.22 -2.83
CA LEU A 85 -17.27 -9.53 -3.32
C LEU A 85 -17.01 -9.60 -4.83
N ASP A 86 -16.02 -10.38 -5.25
CA ASP A 86 -15.75 -10.66 -6.65
C ASP A 86 -16.57 -11.87 -7.10
N PRO A 87 -17.58 -11.69 -7.97
CA PRO A 87 -18.43 -12.80 -8.42
C PRO A 87 -17.69 -13.80 -9.32
N ASN A 88 -16.49 -13.46 -9.81
CA ASN A 88 -15.71 -14.32 -10.70
C ASN A 88 -14.69 -15.20 -9.95
N MET A 89 -14.65 -15.10 -8.61
CA MET A 89 -13.77 -15.91 -7.76
C MET A 89 -14.54 -17.00 -7.03
N GLY A 90 -13.93 -18.18 -6.91
CA GLY A 90 -14.54 -19.35 -6.28
C GLY A 90 -15.85 -19.79 -6.92
N ASP A 91 -16.61 -20.60 -6.19
CA ASP A 91 -17.79 -21.27 -6.75
C ASP A 91 -19.00 -20.34 -6.86
N ASN A 92 -19.12 -19.37 -5.94
CA ASN A 92 -20.26 -18.43 -5.85
C ASN A 92 -19.82 -17.00 -5.49
N GLY A 93 -18.63 -16.60 -5.92
CA GLY A 93 -18.03 -15.31 -5.57
C GLY A 93 -17.32 -15.34 -4.22
N CYS A 94 -16.18 -14.64 -4.13
CA CYS A 94 -15.37 -14.56 -2.92
C CYS A 94 -15.02 -13.11 -2.58
N TYR A 95 -14.93 -12.83 -1.28
CA TYR A 95 -14.37 -11.57 -0.80
C TYR A 95 -12.87 -11.58 -1.02
N ARG A 96 -12.38 -10.46 -1.55
CA ARG A 96 -10.95 -10.15 -1.67
C ARG A 96 -10.73 -8.67 -1.39
N PRO A 97 -9.48 -8.26 -1.09
CA PRO A 97 -9.15 -6.85 -1.00
C PRO A 97 -9.55 -6.11 -2.27
N VAL A 98 -10.09 -4.91 -2.09
CA VAL A 98 -10.45 -4.04 -3.21
C VAL A 98 -9.21 -3.47 -3.88
N VAL A 99 -9.23 -3.44 -5.20
CA VAL A 99 -8.16 -2.88 -6.04
C VAL A 99 -8.74 -1.86 -7.00
N GLY A 100 -7.87 -1.09 -7.64
CA GLY A 100 -8.25 0.02 -8.52
C GLY A 100 -9.17 -0.38 -9.68
N THR A 101 -9.05 -1.60 -10.18
CA THR A 101 -9.94 -2.14 -11.21
C THR A 101 -11.38 -2.30 -10.72
N ASP A 102 -11.63 -2.34 -9.42
CA ASP A 102 -12.99 -2.42 -8.89
C ASP A 102 -13.71 -1.08 -8.87
N ILE A 103 -13.00 0.03 -9.10
CA ILE A 103 -13.57 1.36 -9.06
C ILE A 103 -14.51 1.55 -10.25
N MET A 104 -15.78 1.84 -9.97
CA MET A 104 -16.79 2.12 -11.00
C MET A 104 -16.36 3.31 -11.87
N GLY A 105 -16.64 3.21 -13.18
CA GLY A 105 -16.33 4.29 -14.13
C GLY A 105 -14.87 4.30 -14.62
N THR A 106 -14.07 3.30 -14.23
CA THR A 106 -12.68 3.13 -14.73
C THR A 106 -12.61 2.24 -15.98
N ASN A 107 -13.74 1.98 -16.66
CA ASN A 107 -13.85 1.04 -17.79
C ASN A 107 -13.25 -0.35 -17.48
N SER A 108 -13.32 -0.77 -16.23
CA SER A 108 -12.94 -2.11 -15.79
C SER A 108 -14.08 -3.10 -15.96
N SER A 109 -13.78 -4.39 -15.94
CA SER A 109 -14.77 -5.46 -15.97
C SER A 109 -15.43 -5.73 -14.60
N THR A 110 -14.83 -5.32 -13.48
CA THR A 110 -15.34 -5.68 -12.14
C THR A 110 -16.29 -4.62 -11.57
N ASN A 111 -15.92 -3.33 -11.53
CA ASN A 111 -16.78 -2.22 -11.08
C ASN A 111 -17.55 -2.50 -9.76
N LEU A 112 -16.87 -2.99 -8.73
CA LEU A 112 -17.46 -3.46 -7.47
C LEU A 112 -17.58 -2.38 -6.37
N THR A 113 -16.97 -1.21 -6.54
CA THR A 113 -17.00 -0.12 -5.55
C THR A 113 -17.09 1.26 -6.20
N ASN A 114 -17.71 2.22 -5.51
CA ASN A 114 -17.69 3.62 -5.92
C ASN A 114 -16.52 4.42 -5.31
N TRP A 115 -15.61 3.77 -4.58
CA TRP A 115 -14.39 4.36 -3.98
C TRP A 115 -14.63 5.63 -3.13
N GLY A 116 -15.85 5.81 -2.59
CA GLY A 116 -16.18 7.00 -1.80
C GLY A 116 -15.31 7.14 -0.55
N GLY A 117 -15.09 8.36 -0.08
CA GLY A 117 -14.10 8.66 0.98
C GLY A 117 -14.26 7.98 2.34
N SER A 118 -15.37 7.27 2.59
CA SER A 118 -15.59 6.46 3.79
C SER A 118 -15.90 4.98 3.49
N LYS A 119 -15.68 4.55 2.24
CA LYS A 119 -16.09 3.22 1.77
C LYS A 119 -15.14 2.10 2.13
N HIS A 120 -13.87 2.44 2.38
CA HIS A 120 -12.81 1.50 2.70
C HIS A 120 -11.98 2.13 3.82
N ALA A 121 -11.59 1.32 4.80
CA ALA A 121 -10.89 1.80 6.00
C ALA A 121 -9.46 2.23 5.68
N THR A 122 -8.80 1.51 4.76
CA THR A 122 -7.36 1.69 4.50
C THR A 122 -7.04 2.09 3.06
N HIS A 123 -8.05 2.43 2.25
CA HIS A 123 -7.84 2.79 0.86
C HIS A 123 -6.85 3.94 0.67
N GLN A 124 -6.04 3.79 -0.37
CA GLN A 124 -5.26 4.88 -0.90
C GLN A 124 -6.17 5.89 -1.56
N ASP A 125 -5.84 7.17 -1.40
CA ASP A 125 -6.55 8.28 -2.02
C ASP A 125 -8.09 8.21 -1.85
N PRO A 126 -8.60 8.48 -0.64
CA PRO A 126 -10.04 8.53 -0.40
C PRO A 126 -10.77 9.45 -1.39
N SER A 127 -11.83 8.92 -2.02
CA SER A 127 -12.56 9.58 -3.11
C SER A 127 -11.77 9.83 -4.40
N GLY A 128 -10.53 9.35 -4.53
CA GLY A 128 -9.74 9.51 -5.77
C GLY A 128 -9.24 10.95 -6.03
N THR A 129 -9.25 11.81 -5.00
CA THR A 129 -9.03 13.25 -5.16
C THR A 129 -7.57 13.56 -5.56
N ASN A 130 -6.60 12.81 -5.04
CA ASN A 130 -5.19 13.02 -5.35
C ASN A 130 -4.85 12.56 -6.76
N CYS A 131 -5.51 11.52 -7.29
CA CYS A 131 -5.41 11.15 -8.70
C CYS A 131 -5.91 12.26 -9.64
N GLU A 132 -7.01 12.94 -9.29
CA GLU A 132 -7.51 14.10 -10.04
C GLU A 132 -6.48 15.24 -10.02
N VAL A 133 -5.94 15.57 -8.84
CA VAL A 133 -4.91 16.60 -8.68
C VAL A 133 -3.65 16.25 -9.45
N PHE A 134 -3.21 14.99 -9.41
CA PHE A 134 -2.04 14.50 -10.13
C PHE A 134 -2.20 14.72 -11.64
N VAL A 135 -3.31 14.27 -12.21
CA VAL A 135 -3.59 14.41 -13.65
C VAL A 135 -3.72 15.87 -14.06
N ALA A 136 -4.40 16.69 -13.26
CA ALA A 136 -4.50 18.14 -13.50
C ALA A 136 -3.13 18.83 -13.51
N GLY A 137 -2.15 18.29 -12.79
CA GLY A 137 -0.77 18.79 -12.76
C GLY A 137 0.13 18.31 -13.89
N LEU A 138 -0.29 17.34 -14.71
CA LEU A 138 0.54 16.81 -15.79
C LEU A 138 0.68 17.82 -16.94
N PRO A 139 1.89 18.04 -17.47
CA PRO A 139 2.11 18.94 -18.60
C PRO A 139 1.52 18.35 -19.90
N SER A 140 1.08 19.23 -20.81
CA SER A 140 0.45 18.83 -22.08
C SER A 140 1.34 17.97 -23.00
N SER A 141 2.65 18.02 -22.79
CA SER A 141 3.63 17.17 -23.47
C SER A 141 3.48 15.68 -23.14
N VAL A 142 2.97 15.33 -21.95
CA VAL A 142 2.74 13.93 -21.56
C VAL A 142 1.64 13.30 -22.42
N TYR A 143 0.55 14.04 -22.64
CA TYR A 143 -0.59 13.59 -23.45
C TYR A 143 -0.21 13.44 -24.92
N SER A 144 0.39 14.48 -25.50
CA SER A 144 0.77 14.48 -26.91
C SER A 144 1.89 13.49 -27.25
N GLY A 145 2.83 13.25 -26.34
CA GLY A 145 3.94 12.32 -26.57
C GLY A 145 3.56 10.83 -26.52
N GLN A 146 2.43 10.49 -25.90
CA GLN A 146 1.98 9.10 -25.71
C GLN A 146 0.64 8.80 -26.40
N GLY A 147 -0.01 9.79 -27.01
CA GLY A 147 -1.31 9.63 -27.65
C GLY A 147 -2.43 9.28 -26.66
N ILE A 148 -2.30 9.71 -25.40
CA ILE A 148 -3.27 9.47 -24.33
C ILE A 148 -3.96 10.78 -23.96
N ASP A 149 -5.21 10.72 -23.53
CA ASP A 149 -5.94 11.87 -23.01
C ASP A 149 -5.90 11.96 -21.46
N PRO A 150 -6.34 13.07 -20.84
CA PRO A 150 -6.40 13.16 -19.38
C PRO A 150 -7.29 12.11 -18.71
N GLY A 151 -8.35 11.66 -19.38
CA GLY A 151 -9.22 10.59 -18.88
C GLY A 151 -8.50 9.23 -18.83
N ASP A 152 -7.63 8.95 -19.80
CA ASP A 152 -6.77 7.78 -19.81
C ASP A 152 -5.77 7.81 -18.65
N ALA A 153 -5.14 8.98 -18.41
CA ALA A 153 -4.22 9.16 -17.29
C ALA A 153 -4.93 9.01 -15.92
N LEU A 154 -6.14 9.56 -15.80
CA LEU A 154 -6.95 9.45 -14.58
C LEU A 154 -7.35 7.99 -14.32
N ARG A 155 -7.84 7.30 -15.35
CA ARG A 155 -8.17 5.88 -15.27
C ARG A 155 -6.95 5.04 -14.90
N ALA A 156 -5.80 5.32 -15.50
CA ALA A 156 -4.56 4.63 -15.17
C ALA A 156 -4.14 4.89 -13.70
N CYS A 157 -4.35 6.10 -13.18
CA CYS A 157 -4.11 6.41 -11.78
C CYS A 157 -5.03 5.61 -10.85
N TYR A 158 -6.34 5.62 -11.13
CA TYR A 158 -7.31 4.84 -10.35
C TYR A 158 -7.00 3.33 -10.36
N HIS A 159 -6.58 2.77 -11.49
CA HIS A 159 -6.17 1.35 -11.58
C HIS A 159 -4.96 0.99 -10.71
N ARG A 160 -4.22 1.98 -10.19
CA ARG A 160 -3.11 1.75 -9.24
C ARG A 160 -3.50 1.93 -7.78
N LEU A 161 -4.70 2.44 -7.51
CA LEU A 161 -5.22 2.52 -6.15
C LEU A 161 -5.58 1.13 -5.62
N THR A 162 -5.57 1.02 -4.30
CA THR A 162 -5.70 -0.24 -3.56
C THR A 162 -5.85 0.06 -2.07
N VAL A 163 -6.08 -0.96 -1.27
CA VAL A 163 -6.10 -0.91 0.20
C VAL A 163 -4.75 -1.34 0.80
N ALA A 164 -4.72 -1.58 2.11
CA ALA A 164 -3.49 -1.88 2.83
C ALA A 164 -2.73 -3.13 2.35
N ASP A 165 -3.39 -4.08 1.68
CA ASP A 165 -2.78 -5.32 1.15
C ASP A 165 -1.61 -5.07 0.20
N ARG A 166 -1.61 -3.93 -0.49
CA ARG A 166 -0.54 -3.52 -1.42
C ARG A 166 0.37 -2.43 -0.85
N ARG A 167 0.30 -2.17 0.46
CA ARG A 167 1.10 -1.16 1.16
C ARG A 167 2.07 -1.83 2.11
N GLY A 168 3.33 -1.83 1.73
CA GLY A 168 4.39 -2.40 2.54
C GLY A 168 5.68 -1.59 2.55
N PHE A 169 6.63 -2.10 3.32
CA PHE A 169 7.99 -1.59 3.37
C PHE A 169 9.00 -2.70 3.16
N CYS A 170 10.09 -2.37 2.47
CA CYS A 170 11.21 -3.26 2.28
C CYS A 170 11.93 -3.48 3.62
N LEU A 171 12.08 -4.74 4.01
CA LEU A 171 12.82 -5.17 5.20
C LEU A 171 14.00 -6.06 4.78
N GLY A 172 15.07 -6.04 5.57
CA GLY A 172 16.18 -6.98 5.37
C GLY A 172 15.68 -8.42 5.46
N GLY A 173 15.86 -9.21 4.40
CA GLY A 173 15.51 -10.62 4.41
C GLY A 173 16.61 -11.44 5.08
N GLY A 174 16.23 -12.54 5.72
CA GLY A 174 17.17 -13.44 6.38
C GLY A 174 16.46 -14.54 7.16
N PRO A 175 17.20 -15.55 7.65
CA PRO A 175 16.63 -16.60 8.48
C PRO A 175 15.92 -16.00 9.70
N GLY A 176 14.63 -16.31 9.86
CA GLY A 176 13.81 -15.81 10.98
C GLY A 176 13.13 -14.46 10.74
N VAL A 177 13.36 -13.79 9.60
CA VAL A 177 12.63 -12.57 9.25
C VAL A 177 11.42 -12.94 8.40
N PHE A 178 10.22 -12.67 8.93
CA PHE A 178 8.97 -12.95 8.25
C PHE A 178 8.02 -11.77 8.35
N CYS A 179 7.15 -11.62 7.34
CA CYS A 179 6.06 -10.66 7.39
C CYS A 179 4.94 -11.19 8.30
N PRO A 180 4.56 -10.49 9.38
CA PRO A 180 3.51 -10.96 10.29
C PRO A 180 2.18 -11.23 9.60
N LEU A 181 1.84 -10.41 8.59
CA LEU A 181 0.60 -10.48 7.83
C LEU A 181 0.70 -11.39 6.58
N ALA A 182 1.81 -12.12 6.43
CA ALA A 182 1.97 -13.12 5.37
C ALA A 182 2.35 -14.49 5.92
N GLN A 183 2.05 -14.74 7.21
CA GLN A 183 2.26 -16.06 7.80
C GLN A 183 1.26 -17.06 7.21
N PRO A 184 1.63 -18.35 7.02
CA PRO A 184 0.73 -19.34 6.41
C PRO A 184 -0.62 -19.56 7.12
N ASN A 185 -0.68 -19.24 8.42
CA ASN A 185 -1.88 -19.34 9.24
C ASN A 185 -2.54 -17.98 9.51
N TYR A 186 -1.94 -16.89 9.04
CA TYR A 186 -2.58 -15.59 9.08
C TYR A 186 -3.72 -15.59 8.07
N ARG A 187 -4.83 -14.99 8.49
CA ARG A 187 -6.08 -14.92 7.73
C ARG A 187 -6.50 -13.47 7.72
N ASP A 188 -6.52 -12.84 6.56
CA ASP A 188 -6.91 -11.43 6.46
C ASP A 188 -8.43 -11.23 6.66
N ALA A 189 -8.88 -9.99 6.79
CA ALA A 189 -10.30 -9.71 7.04
C ALA A 189 -11.23 -10.23 5.92
N CYS A 190 -10.78 -10.26 4.66
CA CYS A 190 -11.57 -10.74 3.55
C CYS A 190 -11.68 -12.26 3.55
N GLU A 191 -10.60 -12.96 3.87
CA GLU A 191 -10.59 -14.41 4.08
C GLU A 191 -11.39 -14.81 5.32
N GLN A 192 -11.31 -14.04 6.41
CA GLN A 192 -12.17 -14.24 7.58
C GLN A 192 -13.65 -14.09 7.21
N ARG A 193 -13.98 -13.10 6.36
CA ARG A 193 -15.35 -12.92 5.86
C ARG A 193 -15.82 -14.08 5.00
N ASN A 194 -14.97 -14.62 4.13
CA ASN A 194 -15.29 -15.80 3.33
C ASN A 194 -15.69 -16.98 4.21
N ASP A 195 -14.94 -17.24 5.29
CA ASP A 195 -15.27 -18.31 6.23
C ASP A 195 -16.56 -18.07 7.00
N LEU A 196 -16.77 -16.85 7.50
CA LEU A 196 -17.99 -16.49 8.22
C LEU A 196 -19.24 -16.67 7.35
N GLU A 197 -19.12 -16.42 6.05
CA GLU A 197 -20.18 -16.60 5.06
C GLU A 197 -20.16 -17.98 4.37
N LEU A 198 -19.29 -18.90 4.82
CA LEU A 198 -19.16 -20.27 4.29
C LEU A 198 -18.94 -20.33 2.78
N ARG A 199 -18.17 -19.37 2.24
CA ARG A 199 -17.85 -19.31 0.80
C ARG A 199 -16.84 -20.40 0.42
N GLN A 200 -16.96 -20.92 -0.79
CA GLN A 200 -16.17 -22.06 -1.27
C GLN A 200 -15.33 -21.67 -2.50
N GLY A 201 -14.16 -22.30 -2.63
CA GLY A 201 -13.23 -22.05 -3.74
C GLY A 201 -12.49 -20.72 -3.68
N CYS A 202 -12.39 -20.08 -2.51
CA CYS A 202 -11.79 -18.75 -2.35
C CYS A 202 -10.26 -18.72 -2.19
N GLY A 203 -9.58 -19.84 -2.43
CA GLY A 203 -8.13 -20.01 -2.23
C GLY A 203 -7.34 -20.05 -3.52
#